data_AF-A0A0M2JVY1-F1
#
_entry.id   AF-A0A0M2JVY1-F1
#
_cell.length_a   1.000
_cell.length_b   1.000
_cell.length_c   1.000
_cell.angle_alpha   90.00
_cell.angle_beta   90.00
_cell.angle_gamma   90.00
#
_symmetry.space_group_name_H-M   'P 1'
#
loop_
_entity.id
_entity.type
_entity.pdbx_description
1 polymer ?
#
loop_
_entity_poly.entity_id
_entity_poly.type
_entity_poly.pdbx_seq_one_letter_code
_entity_poly.pdbx_strand_id
1 'polypeptide(L)' 'MIKCNPRHTPVEPVHIPLLPEPLTAAQLRTSPDLASLEVFRVPVQSNPSWVTVAEMTVIDALLPDSVQ' A
#
# COMPACT_ATOMS: atom_id res chain seq x y z
N MET A 1 7.45 -1.15 -9.43
CA MET A 1 7.60 -1.86 -10.72
C MET A 1 7.90 -3.31 -10.37
N ILE A 2 6.90 -4.19 -10.41
CA ILE A 2 7.12 -5.62 -10.13
C ILE A 2 8.06 -6.13 -11.23
N LYS A 3 9.28 -6.52 -10.86
CA LYS A 3 10.26 -7.09 -11.78
C LYS A 3 9.84 -8.54 -12.06
N CYS A 4 8.90 -8.74 -12.99
CA CYS A 4 8.55 -10.07 -13.46
C CYS A 4 9.74 -10.64 -14.25
N ASN A 5 10.33 -11.74 -13.77
CA ASN A 5 11.31 -12.53 -14.51
C ASN A 5 10.53 -13.52 -15.39
N PRO A 6 10.54 -13.38 -16.74
CA PRO A 6 9.46 -13.87 -17.58
C PRO A 6 9.51 -15.36 -17.93
N ARG A 7 10.27 -16.19 -17.21
CA ARG A 7 10.56 -17.54 -17.71
C ARG A 7 9.64 -18.67 -17.26
N HIS A 8 8.82 -18.60 -16.20
CA HIS A 8 8.02 -19.80 -15.83
C HIS A 8 6.68 -19.59 -15.09
N THR A 9 6.17 -18.36 -14.89
CA THR A 9 4.88 -18.17 -14.20
C THR A 9 3.97 -17.25 -15.01
N PRO A 10 2.74 -17.67 -15.37
CA PRO A 10 1.74 -16.76 -15.89
C PRO A 10 1.48 -15.67 -14.86
N VAL A 11 1.66 -14.41 -15.26
CA VAL A 11 1.25 -13.25 -14.46
C VAL A 11 -0.19 -12.94 -14.84
N GLU A 12 -1.13 -13.26 -13.96
CA GLU A 12 -2.51 -12.81 -14.15
C GLU A 12 -2.59 -11.29 -13.91
N PRO A 13 -3.22 -10.52 -14.82
CA PRO A 13 -3.44 -9.10 -14.60
C PRO A 13 -4.36 -8.90 -13.40
N VAL A 14 -3.88 -8.22 -12.36
CA VAL A 14 -4.73 -7.80 -11.25
C VAL A 14 -5.34 -6.45 -11.58
N HIS A 15 -6.68 -6.40 -11.62
CA HIS A 15 -7.42 -5.15 -11.71
C HIS A 15 -7.68 -4.60 -10.32
N ILE A 16 -6.96 -3.52 -9.95
CA ILE A 16 -7.11 -2.84 -8.65
C ILE A 16 -7.76 -1.48 -8.92
N PRO A 17 -9.00 -1.22 -8.44
CA PRO A 17 -9.61 0.10 -8.55
C PRO A 17 -8.80 1.12 -7.75
N LEU A 18 -8.72 2.34 -8.28
CA LEU A 18 -8.01 3.44 -7.62
C LEU A 18 -8.93 4.16 -6.64
N LEU A 19 -8.35 4.67 -5.55
CA LEU A 19 -9.02 5.65 -4.71
C LEU A 19 -9.29 6.93 -5.52
N PRO A 20 -10.42 7.63 -5.29
CA PRO A 20 -10.69 8.92 -5.92
C PRO A 20 -9.60 9.97 -5.63
N GLU A 21 -9.06 9.94 -4.41
CA GLU A 21 -7.93 10.74 -3.98
C GLU A 21 -6.86 9.85 -3.32
N PRO A 22 -5.57 10.01 -3.65
CA PRO A 22 -4.52 9.19 -3.07
C PRO A 22 -4.28 9.56 -1.60
N LEU A 23 -4.18 8.55 -0.74
CA LEU A 23 -3.65 8.74 0.60
C LEU A 23 -2.14 9.01 0.51
N THR A 24 -1.72 10.23 0.86
CA THR A 24 -0.33 10.66 0.69
C THR A 24 0.58 10.11 1.78
N ALA A 25 1.86 10.02 1.46
CA ALA A 25 2.88 9.64 2.43
C ALA A 25 3.03 10.65 3.59
N ALA A 26 2.57 11.89 3.42
CA ALA A 26 2.51 12.88 4.48
C ALA A 26 1.34 12.62 5.43
N GLN A 27 0.16 12.29 4.89
CA GLN A 27 -1.00 11.90 5.68
C GLN A 27 -0.74 10.62 6.48
N LEU A 28 -0.11 9.60 5.89
CA LEU A 28 0.26 8.39 6.63
C LEU A 28 1.22 8.67 7.81
N ARG A 29 2.11 9.65 7.66
CA ARG A 29 3.09 10.04 8.70
C ARG A 29 2.48 10.82 9.86
N THR A 30 1.22 11.24 9.79
CA THR A 30 0.56 11.90 10.93
C THR A 30 0.25 10.91 12.05
N SER A 31 0.18 9.62 11.75
CA SER A 31 -0.01 8.56 12.74
C SER A 31 1.32 7.90 13.12
N PRO A 32 1.72 7.92 14.41
CA PRO A 32 2.91 7.21 14.86
C PRO A 32 2.79 5.69 14.71
N ASP A 33 1.56 5.15 14.71
CA ASP A 33 1.28 3.72 14.56
C ASP A 33 1.59 3.21 13.14
N LEU A 34 1.81 4.12 12.19
CA LEU A 34 2.18 3.81 10.80
C LEU A 34 3.66 4.06 10.50
N ALA A 35 4.47 4.38 11.51
CA ALA A 35 5.90 4.66 11.33
C ALA A 35 6.69 3.44 10.80
N SER A 36 6.20 2.22 11.06
CA SER A 36 6.84 0.95 10.67
C SER A 36 6.47 0.44 9.29
N LEU A 37 5.58 1.12 8.56
CA LEU A 37 5.11 0.67 7.24
C LEU A 37 6.29 0.30 6.33
N GLU A 38 6.20 -0.87 5.68
CA GLU A 38 7.27 -1.40 4.85
C GLU A 38 7.66 -0.45 3.71
N VAL A 39 6.69 0.31 3.20
CA VAL A 39 6.90 1.33 2.16
C VAL A 39 7.86 2.44 2.59
N PHE A 40 7.96 2.72 3.89
CA PHE A 40 8.93 3.69 4.42
C PHE A 40 10.29 3.07 4.72
N ARG A 41 10.35 1.76 4.97
CA ARG A 41 11.60 1.05 5.29
C ARG A 41 12.39 0.63 4.06
N VAL A 42 11.73 0.27 2.95
CA VAL A 42 12.39 -0.26 1.73
C VAL A 42 11.97 0.47 0.43
N PRO A 43 12.22 1.79 0.33
CA PRO A 43 11.59 2.67 -0.68
C PRO A 43 11.76 2.28 -2.15
N VAL A 44 12.78 1.47 -2.51
CA VAL A 44 13.08 1.11 -3.91
C VAL A 44 12.55 -0.29 -4.29
N GLN A 45 12.04 -1.09 -3.33
CA GLN A 45 11.65 -2.49 -3.56
C GLN A 45 10.31 -2.90 -2.94
N SER A 46 9.65 -2.07 -2.14
CA SER A 46 8.38 -2.43 -1.49
C SER A 46 7.14 -2.40 -2.42
N ASN A 47 7.23 -2.79 -3.70
CA ASN A 47 6.01 -3.00 -4.49
C ASN A 47 5.99 -4.42 -5.09
N PRO A 48 5.21 -5.35 -4.51
CA PRO A 48 4.22 -5.13 -3.42
C PRO A 48 4.86 -4.84 -2.03
N SER A 49 4.12 -4.12 -1.16
CA SER A 49 4.39 -3.95 0.29
C SER A 49 3.37 -4.75 1.09
N TRP A 50 3.71 -5.12 2.31
CA TRP A 50 2.78 -5.66 3.30
C TRP A 50 2.51 -4.68 4.44
N VAL A 51 1.33 -4.81 5.02
CA VAL A 51 0.89 -4.10 6.24
C VAL A 51 0.31 -5.12 7.22
N THR A 52 0.42 -4.84 8.50
CA THR A 52 -0.26 -5.63 9.54
C THR A 52 -1.75 -5.29 9.61
N VAL A 53 -2.55 -6.16 10.24
CA VAL A 53 -3.99 -5.90 10.47
C VAL A 53 -4.22 -4.65 11.32
N ALA A 54 -3.35 -4.40 12.30
CA ALA A 54 -3.42 -3.21 13.14
C ALA A 54 -3.15 -1.93 12.33
N GLU A 55 -2.09 -1.92 11.51
CA GLU A 55 -1.80 -0.81 10.60
C GLU A 55 -2.93 -0.59 9.60
N MET A 56 -3.55 -1.66 9.08
CA MET A 56 -4.70 -1.57 8.18
C MET A 56 -5.90 -0.87 8.84
N THR A 57 -6.19 -1.20 10.11
CA THR A 57 -7.29 -0.57 10.86
C THR A 57 -7.08 0.95 10.99
N VAL A 58 -5.82 1.39 11.15
CA VAL A 58 -5.48 2.82 11.20
C VAL A 58 -5.59 3.46 9.81
N ILE A 59 -5.15 2.76 8.75
CA ILE A 59 -5.27 3.24 7.37
C ILE A 59 -6.75 3.41 6.99
N ASP A 60 -7.62 2.47 7.36
CA ASP A 60 -9.05 2.51 7.07
C ASP A 60 -9.73 3.76 7.64
N ALA A 61 -9.29 4.24 8.81
CA ALA A 61 -9.79 5.47 9.43
C ALA A 61 -9.31 6.76 8.72
N LEU A 62 -8.33 6.66 7.82
CA LEU A 62 -7.82 7.77 7.01
C LEU A 62 -8.41 7.78 5.59
N LEU A 63 -9.10 6.72 5.20
CA LEU A 63 -9.74 6.63 3.88
C LEU A 63 -11.00 7.51 3.85
N PRO A 64 -11.31 8.12 2.69
CA PRO A 64 -12.54 8.89 2.55
C PRO A 64 -13.78 7.98 2.64
N ASP A 65 -14.88 8.48 3.19
CA ASP A 65 -16.16 7.75 3.37
C ASP A 65 -16.69 7.12 2.08
N SER A 66 -16.33 7.63 0.90
CA SER A 66 -16.70 7.09 -0.41
C SER A 66 -16.05 5.75 -0.75
N VAL A 67 -15.13 5.27 0.11
CA VAL A 67 -14.37 4.03 -0.04
C VAL A 67 -14.76 3.00 1.04
N GLN A 68 -15.54 3.40 2.07
CA GLN A 68 -15.98 2.53 3.16
C GLN A 68 -17.29 1.81 2.87
#